data_AF-A0AAE1FZ53-F1
#
_entry.id   AF-A0AAE1FZ53-F1
#
_cell.length_a   1.000
_cell.length_b   1.000
_cell.length_c   1.000
_cell.angle_alpha   90.00
_cell.angle_beta   90.00
_cell.angle_gamma   90.00
#
_symmetry.space_group_name_H-M   'P 1'
#
loop_
_entity.id
_entity.type
_entity.pdbx_description
1 polymer ?
#
loop_
_entity_poly.entity_id
_entity_poly.type
_entity_poly.pdbx_seq_one_letter_code
_entity_poly.pdbx_strand_id
1 'polypeptide(L)'
;MRCRSFLSTASAEVRKRWEVDDKMMLNIRFLSPRQALSLRARDICPSITPLVQSASNIISIDDLELVQALDDQWRRLPLVTIPEEITKKTILTFSGEN
;
A
#
# COMPACT_ATOMS: atom_id res chain seq x y z
N MET A 1 -4.19 19.89 -24.86
CA MET A 1 -3.32 19.57 -23.70
C MET A 1 -2.43 18.40 -24.07
N ARG A 2 -1.13 18.42 -23.73
CA ARG A 2 -0.26 17.24 -23.87
C ARG A 2 -0.51 16.31 -22.68
N CYS A 3 -0.56 14.99 -22.90
CA CYS A 3 -0.78 13.99 -21.83
C CYS A 3 0.17 14.19 -20.64
N ARG A 4 1.41 14.59 -20.89
CA ARG A 4 2.40 14.94 -19.85
C ARG A 4 1.90 16.03 -18.90
N SER A 5 1.33 17.10 -19.43
CA SER A 5 0.81 18.22 -18.62
C SER A 5 -0.40 17.79 -17.81
N PHE A 6 -1.31 17.00 -18.41
CA PHE A 6 -2.45 16.43 -17.70
C PHE A 6 -2.01 15.52 -16.55
N LEU A 7 -1.08 14.59 -16.80
CA LEU A 7 -0.55 13.69 -15.78
C LEU A 7 0.16 14.46 -14.67
N SER A 8 0.97 15.47 -15.00
CA SER A 8 1.63 16.32 -14.01
C SER A 8 0.63 17.04 -13.11
N THR A 9 -0.42 17.63 -13.69
CA THR A 9 -1.46 18.33 -12.93
C THR A 9 -2.29 17.35 -12.11
N ALA A 10 -2.71 16.23 -12.68
CA ALA A 10 -3.49 15.20 -11.98
C ALA A 10 -2.71 14.65 -10.77
N SER A 11 -1.44 14.31 -10.94
CA SER A 11 -0.59 13.86 -9.83
C SER A 11 -0.39 14.93 -8.75
N ALA A 12 -0.28 16.19 -9.14
CA ALA A 12 -0.18 17.29 -8.17
C ALA A 12 -1.48 17.48 -7.37
N GLU A 13 -2.65 17.36 -8.02
CA GLU A 13 -3.95 17.45 -7.36
C GLU A 13 -4.23 16.23 -6.45
N VAL A 14 -3.83 15.03 -6.86
CA VAL A 14 -3.87 13.83 -6.00
C VAL A 14 -2.99 14.04 -4.77
N ARG A 15 -1.75 14.49 -4.94
CA ARG A 15 -0.83 14.79 -3.82
C ARG A 15 -1.32 15.90 -2.89
N LYS A 16 -2.23 16.77 -3.32
CA LYS A 16 -2.85 17.78 -2.44
C LYS A 16 -3.97 17.19 -1.56
N ARG A 17 -4.69 16.19 -2.08
CA ARG A 17 -5.85 15.56 -1.42
C ARG A 17 -5.47 14.42 -0.50
N TRP A 18 -4.39 13.73 -0.84
CA TRP A 18 -3.73 12.76 0.00
C TRP A 18 -2.39 13.38 0.37
N GLU A 19 -2.15 13.67 1.65
CA GLU A 19 -0.79 13.91 2.13
C GLU A 19 -0.01 12.60 1.97
N VAL A 20 0.38 12.31 0.73
CA VAL A 20 1.20 11.18 0.34
C VAL A 20 2.60 11.51 0.87
N ASP A 21 2.80 11.26 2.15
CA ASP A 21 4.12 11.36 2.75
C ASP A 21 5.00 10.21 2.23
N ASP A 22 6.32 10.39 2.32
CA ASP A 22 7.26 9.36 1.89
C ASP A 22 7.10 8.06 2.69
N LYS A 23 6.59 8.11 3.92
CA LYS A 23 6.37 6.92 4.77
C LYS A 23 5.20 6.07 4.28
N MET A 24 4.10 6.67 3.85
CA MET A 24 2.97 5.99 3.24
C MET A 24 3.42 5.31 1.96
N MET A 25 4.24 5.97 1.14
CA MET A 25 4.81 5.38 -0.07
C MET A 25 5.79 4.23 0.23
N LEU A 26 6.57 4.34 1.31
CA LEU A 26 7.43 3.25 1.77
C LEU A 26 6.61 2.06 2.29
N ASN A 27 5.43 2.30 2.87
CA ASN A 27 4.58 1.27 3.43
C ASN A 27 3.66 0.61 2.38
N ILE A 28 3.19 1.36 1.38
CA ILE A 28 2.25 0.87 0.35
C ILE A 28 2.85 -0.24 -0.52
N ARG A 29 4.19 -0.26 -0.68
CA ARG A 29 4.88 -1.34 -1.42
C ARG A 29 4.64 -2.72 -0.82
N PHE A 30 4.43 -2.79 0.49
CA PHE A 30 4.17 -4.05 1.19
C PHE A 30 2.76 -4.59 0.92
N LEU A 31 1.84 -3.76 0.44
CA LEU A 31 0.49 -4.19 0.04
C LEU A 31 0.45 -4.94 -1.30
N SER A 32 1.54 -4.94 -2.08
CA SER A 32 1.57 -5.77 -3.29
C SER A 32 1.41 -7.25 -2.92
N PRO A 33 0.60 -8.05 -3.65
CA PRO A 33 0.37 -9.46 -3.31
C PRO A 33 1.66 -10.25 -3.09
N ARG A 34 2.69 -9.98 -3.89
CA ARG A 34 4.01 -10.59 -3.76
C ARG A 34 4.68 -10.28 -2.41
N GLN A 35 4.61 -9.03 -1.95
CA GLN A 35 5.20 -8.63 -0.66
C GLN A 35 4.30 -9.03 0.50
N ALA A 36 2.99 -8.87 0.37
CA ALA A 36 2.02 -9.14 1.43
C ALA A 36 1.97 -10.63 1.84
N LEU A 37 2.29 -11.54 0.92
CA LEU A 37 2.39 -12.98 1.16
C LEU A 37 3.81 -13.46 1.49
N SER A 38 4.81 -12.59 1.38
CA SER A 38 6.21 -12.95 1.64
C SER A 38 6.48 -12.98 3.14
N LEU A 39 6.93 -14.12 3.66
CA LEU A 39 7.41 -14.22 5.04
C LEU A 39 8.58 -13.27 5.30
N ARG A 40 9.50 -13.10 4.34
CA ARG A 40 10.63 -12.16 4.48
C ARG A 40 10.20 -10.70 4.58
N ALA A 41 9.09 -10.34 3.93
CA ALA A 41 8.56 -8.99 4.03
C ALA A 41 7.96 -8.71 5.41
N ARG A 42 7.53 -9.75 6.15
CA ARG A 42 7.00 -9.62 7.52
C ARG A 42 8.08 -9.26 8.54
N ASP A 43 9.32 -9.70 8.31
CA ASP A 43 10.45 -9.28 9.14
C ASP A 43 10.68 -7.76 9.07
N ILE A 44 10.32 -7.14 7.94
CA ILE A 44 10.49 -5.70 7.69
C ILE A 44 9.21 -4.93 8.06
N CYS A 45 8.03 -5.49 7.78
CA CYS A 45 6.72 -4.91 8.04
C CYS A 45 5.84 -5.93 8.81
N PRO A 46 6.05 -6.06 10.14
CA PRO A 46 5.36 -7.05 10.97
C PRO A 46 3.90 -6.67 11.29
N SER A 47 3.55 -5.39 11.15
CA SER A 47 2.22 -4.85 11.43
C SER A 47 1.78 -3.89 10.33
N ILE A 48 0.49 -3.88 10.04
CA ILE A 48 -0.13 -2.94 9.09
C ILE A 48 -0.49 -1.60 9.73
N THR A 49 -0.51 -1.55 11.06
CA THR A 49 -0.88 -0.36 11.85
C THR A 49 -0.16 0.92 11.41
N PRO A 50 1.16 0.93 11.11
CA PRO A 50 1.83 2.15 10.63
C PRO A 50 1.25 2.70 9.32
N LEU A 51 0.76 1.81 8.45
CA LEU A 51 0.12 2.22 7.20
C LEU A 51 -1.29 2.77 7.47
N VAL A 52 -2.05 2.12 8.36
CA VAL A 52 -3.37 2.59 8.78
C VAL A 52 -3.29 3.98 9.42
N GLN A 53 -2.28 4.20 10.27
CA GLN A 53 -2.01 5.50 10.86
C GLN A 53 -1.67 6.58 9.82
N SER A 54 -0.89 6.24 8.79
CA SER A 54 -0.61 7.17 7.68
C SER A 54 -1.82 7.42 6.77
N ALA A 55 -2.78 6.49 6.75
CA ALA A 55 -3.98 6.54 5.92
C ALA A 55 -5.24 6.82 6.77
N SER A 56 -5.13 7.75 7.73
CA SER A 56 -6.20 8.15 8.64
C SER A 56 -7.44 8.70 7.92
N ASN A 57 -7.27 9.15 6.67
CA ASN A 57 -8.34 9.59 5.79
C ASN A 57 -9.11 8.43 5.12
N ILE A 58 -8.60 7.20 5.19
CA ILE A 58 -9.24 5.99 4.66
C ILE A 58 -9.85 5.16 5.79
N ILE A 59 -9.12 5.01 6.89
CA ILE A 59 -9.53 4.25 8.07
C ILE A 59 -9.42 5.16 9.29
N SER A 60 -10.50 5.28 10.06
CA SER A 60 -10.45 6.00 11.33
C SER A 60 -9.55 5.26 12.32
N ILE A 61 -8.54 5.95 12.85
CA ILE A 61 -7.62 5.38 13.86
C ILE A 61 -8.36 5.10 15.18
N ASP A 62 -9.47 5.80 15.43
CA ASP A 62 -10.27 5.65 16.65
C ASP A 62 -11.06 4.32 16.68
N ASP A 63 -11.21 3.67 15.51
CA ASP A 63 -11.83 2.35 15.40
C ASP A 63 -10.80 1.25 15.70
N LEU A 64 -10.42 1.15 16.97
CA LEU A 64 -9.39 0.21 17.44
C LEU A 64 -9.71 -1.26 17.11
N GLU A 65 -10.99 -1.63 17.10
CA GLU A 65 -11.43 -2.99 16.78
C GLU A 65 -11.16 -3.31 15.31
N LEU A 66 -11.48 -2.37 14.40
CA LEU A 66 -11.16 -2.50 12.99
C LEU A 66 -9.65 -2.55 12.74
N VAL A 67 -8.88 -1.67 13.40
CA VAL A 67 -7.41 -1.66 13.25
C VAL A 67 -6.80 -2.99 13.69
N GLN A 68 -7.25 -3.55 14.82
CA GLN A 68 -6.79 -4.86 15.29
C GLN A 68 -7.18 -5.99 14.34
N ALA A 69 -8.43 -6.01 13.87
CA ALA A 69 -8.90 -7.02 12.92
C ALA A 69 -8.10 -7.01 11.62
N LEU A 70 -7.74 -5.83 11.11
CA LEU A 70 -6.90 -5.68 9.93
C LEU A 70 -5.47 -6.17 10.18
N ASP A 71 -4.90 -5.85 11.34
CA ASP A 71 -3.55 -6.27 11.70
C ASP A 71 -3.44 -7.79 11.90
N ASP A 72 -4.47 -8.42 12.46
CA ASP A 72 -4.52 -9.88 12.58
C ASP A 72 -4.65 -10.57 11.21
N GLN A 73 -5.50 -10.05 10.33
CA GLN A 73 -5.59 -10.54 8.96
C GLN A 73 -4.26 -10.39 8.21
N TRP A 74 -3.59 -9.26 8.41
CA TRP A 74 -2.27 -8.98 7.83
C TRP A 74 -1.20 -10.00 8.25
N ARG A 75 -1.16 -10.37 9.53
CA ARG A 75 -0.23 -11.40 10.03
C ARG A 75 -0.54 -12.79 9.49
N ARG A 76 -1.81 -13.07 9.21
CA ARG A 76 -2.26 -14.36 8.68
C ARG A 76 -2.10 -14.48 7.17
N LEU A 77 -1.98 -13.37 6.45
CA LEU A 77 -1.92 -13.34 4.99
C LEU A 77 -0.90 -14.33 4.38
N PRO A 78 0.37 -14.41 4.86
CA PRO A 78 1.36 -15.35 4.33
C PRO A 78 0.99 -16.83 4.49
N LEU A 79 0.04 -17.14 5.37
CA LEU A 79 -0.44 -18.50 5.62
C LEU A 79 -1.61 -18.88 4.72
N VAL A 80 -2.14 -17.94 3.92
CA VAL A 80 -3.26 -18.15 3.02
C VAL A 80 -2.77 -18.62 1.66
N THR A 81 -3.38 -19.68 1.13
CA THR A 81 -3.17 -20.10 -0.26
C THR A 81 -3.94 -19.17 -1.19
N ILE A 82 -3.22 -18.40 -2.01
CA ILE A 82 -3.80 -17.48 -3.00
C ILE A 82 -3.46 -17.98 -4.41
N PRO A 83 -4.40 -17.94 -5.38
CA PRO A 83 -4.14 -18.28 -6.79
C PRO A 83 -2.92 -17.55 -7.37
N GLU A 84 -2.13 -18.26 -8.20
CA GLU A 84 -0.90 -17.72 -8.78
C GLU A 84 -1.13 -16.49 -9.68
N GLU A 85 -2.32 -16.36 -10.26
CA GLU A 85 -2.68 -15.21 -11.09
C GLU A 85 -2.64 -13.89 -10.28
N ILE A 86 -2.94 -13.95 -8.99
CA ILE A 86 -2.96 -12.79 -8.10
C ILE A 86 -1.54 -12.40 -7.70
N THR A 87 -0.64 -13.38 -7.52
CA THR A 87 0.76 -13.13 -7.15
C THR A 87 1.63 -12.68 -8.32
N LYS A 88 1.30 -13.07 -9.55
CA LYS A 88 2.01 -12.66 -10.78
C LYS A 88 1.66 -11.24 -11.25
N LYS A 89 0.51 -10.68 -10.84
CA LYS A 89 0.01 -9.40 -11.33
C LYS A 89 0.34 -8.22 -10.40
N THR A 90 1.62 -7.88 -10.24
CA THR A 90 2.02 -6.53 -9.80
C THR A 90 3.41 -6.19 -10.30
N ILE A 91 3.46 -5.72 -11.54
CA ILE A 91 4.48 -4.78 -11.98
C ILE A 91 3.72 -3.49 -12.30
N LEU A 92 3.49 -2.65 -11.29
CA LEU A 92 3.31 -1.22 -11.54
C LEU A 92 4.70 -0.61 -11.58
N THR A 93 5.49 -0.95 -12.61
CA THR A 93 6.68 -0.19 -12.94
C THR A 93 6.22 1.13 -13.52
N PHE A 94 6.24 2.17 -12.71
CA PHE A 94 6.51 3.49 -13.25
C PHE A 94 7.98 3.53 -13.64
N SER A 95 8.29 3.02 -14.84
CA SER A 95 9.56 3.32 -15.49
C SER A 95 9.49 4.78 -15.94
N GLY A 96 10.07 5.66 -15.11
CA GLY A 96 10.56 6.93 -15.60
C GLY A 96 11.79 6.67 -16.44
N GLU A 97 11.61 6.50 -17.74
CA GLU A 97 12.72 6.53 -18.69
C GLU A 97 13.16 7.99 -18.87
N ASN A 98 14.45 8.22 -18.60
CA ASN A 98 15.19 9.44 -18.87
C ASN A 98 16.03 9.24 -20.12
#